data_AF-A0A4Y2DLY7-F1
#
_entry.id   AF-A0A4Y2DLY7-F1
#
_cell.length_a   1.000
_cell.length_b   1.000
_cell.length_c   1.000
_cell.angle_alpha   90.00
_cell.angle_beta   90.00
_cell.angle_gamma   90.00
#
_symmetry.space_group_name_H-M   'P 1'
#
loop_
_entity.id
_entity.type
_entity.pdbx_description
1 polymer ?
#
loop_
_entity_poly.entity_id
_entity_poly.type
_entity_poly.pdbx_seq_one_letter_code
_entity_poly.pdbx_strand_id
1 'polypeptide(L)'
;MLFGRTLRLPCDILFGRPSDTPSTLNEYMNNLEASLESVHAFARERIKLASERMKTRYDSGATGHHFKEGDHVWMYNPKRRRGQRSKLQQNWEGPYTIV
;
A
#
# COMPACT_ATOMS: atom_id res chain seq x y z
N MET A 1 0.64 13.50 41.08
CA MET A 1 -0.02 13.99 39.85
C MET A 1 -1.09 12.98 39.45
N LEU A 2 -2.34 13.29 39.77
CA LEU A 2 -3.53 12.51 39.40
C LEU A 2 -4.19 13.24 38.22
N PHE A 3 -4.90 12.53 37.35
CA PHE A 3 -5.63 13.02 36.16
C PHE A 3 -4.84 13.08 34.83
N GLY A 4 -4.30 11.94 34.42
CA GLY A 4 -4.08 11.66 33.00
C GLY A 4 -5.10 10.63 32.53
N ARG A 5 -6.08 11.02 31.70
CA ARG A 5 -6.89 10.04 30.95
C ARG A 5 -5.95 9.38 29.94
N THR A 6 -5.91 8.05 29.89
CA THR A 6 -5.19 7.31 28.83
C THR A 6 -5.65 7.79 27.46
N LEU A 7 -4.71 8.17 26.60
CA LEU A 7 -5.00 8.63 25.23
C LEU A 7 -5.76 7.54 24.47
N ARG A 8 -6.86 7.91 23.80
CA ARG A 8 -7.56 7.01 22.88
C ARG A 8 -6.83 7.01 21.54
N LEU A 9 -6.27 5.86 21.16
CA LEU A 9 -5.66 5.71 19.85
C LEU A 9 -6.76 5.54 18.79
N PRO A 10 -6.49 5.88 17.51
CA PRO A 10 -7.43 5.61 16.42
C PRO A 10 -7.84 4.13 16.34
N CYS A 11 -6.95 3.20 16.70
CA CYS A 11 -7.32 1.77 16.76
C CYS A 11 -8.30 1.47 17.89
N ASP A 12 -8.18 2.11 19.05
CA ASP A 12 -9.11 1.91 20.18
C ASP A 12 -10.53 2.38 19.83
N ILE A 13 -10.67 3.36 18.94
CA ILE A 13 -11.97 3.85 18.45
C ILE A 13 -12.58 2.86 17.45
N LEU A 14 -11.76 2.28 16.58
CA LEU A 14 -12.21 1.38 15.52
C LEU A 14 -12.48 -0.05 16.02
N PHE A 15 -11.66 -0.55 16.95
CA PHE A 15 -11.65 -1.95 17.38
C PHE A 15 -12.03 -2.13 18.86
N GLY A 16 -12.20 -1.03 19.59
CA GLY A 16 -12.49 -1.05 21.02
C GLY A 16 -11.22 -1.25 21.87
N ARG A 17 -11.28 -0.78 23.12
CA ARG A 17 -10.23 -1.03 24.11
C ARG A 17 -10.57 -2.31 24.89
N PRO A 18 -9.60 -3.19 25.18
CA PRO A 18 -9.82 -4.31 26.09
C PRO A 18 -10.30 -3.81 27.47
N SER A 19 -11.21 -4.55 28.09
CA SER A 19 -11.78 -4.23 29.39
C SER A 19 -10.70 -4.23 30.49
N ASP A 20 -10.76 -3.25 31.41
CA ASP A 20 -9.90 -3.19 32.60
C ASP A 20 -10.35 -4.22 33.69
N THR A 21 -11.42 -4.99 33.44
CA THR A 21 -11.86 -6.07 34.35
C THR A 21 -10.86 -7.22 34.37
N PRO A 22 -10.56 -7.82 35.54
CA PRO A 22 -9.71 -9.00 35.61
C PRO A 22 -10.40 -10.16 34.88
N SER A 23 -9.95 -10.42 33.66
CA SER A 23 -10.30 -11.60 32.89
C SER A 23 -9.35 -12.73 33.27
N THR A 24 -9.77 -13.98 33.08
CA THR A 24 -8.80 -15.06 33.14
C THR A 24 -7.76 -14.88 32.03
N LEU A 25 -6.50 -15.28 32.29
CA LEU A 25 -5.41 -15.08 31.33
C LEU A 25 -5.76 -15.61 29.93
N ASN A 26 -6.46 -16.74 29.86
CA ASN A 26 -6.91 -17.35 28.60
C ASN A 26 -7.96 -16.49 27.86
N GLU A 27 -8.93 -15.91 28.56
CA GLU A 27 -9.92 -15.01 27.95
C GLU A 27 -9.27 -13.75 27.41
N TYR A 28 -8.29 -13.19 28.14
CA TYR A 28 -7.52 -12.05 27.67
C TYR A 28 -6.75 -12.39 26.39
N MET A 29 -6.04 -13.53 26.37
CA MET A 29 -5.27 -13.98 25.20
C MET A 29 -6.17 -14.19 23.98
N ASN A 30 -7.31 -14.88 24.15
CA ASN A 30 -8.27 -15.12 23.05
C ASN A 30 -8.86 -13.81 22.51
N ASN A 31 -9.22 -12.87 23.38
CA ASN A 31 -9.75 -11.57 22.97
C ASN A 31 -8.69 -10.73 22.24
N LEU A 32 -7.43 -10.79 22.68
CA LEU A 32 -6.32 -10.10 22.03
C LEU A 32 -6.08 -10.67 20.63
N GLU A 33 -6.05 -11.99 20.49
CA GLU A 33 -5.88 -12.67 19.21
C GLU A 33 -6.98 -12.29 18.23
N ALA A 34 -8.26 -12.41 18.64
CA ALA A 34 -9.40 -12.04 17.81
C ALA A 34 -9.37 -10.55 17.41
N SER A 35 -8.99 -9.66 18.34
CA SER A 35 -8.85 -8.24 18.07
C SER A 35 -7.77 -7.97 17.01
N LEU A 36 -6.60 -8.58 17.16
CA LEU A 36 -5.50 -8.44 16.21
C LEU A 36 -5.84 -8.99 14.82
N GLU A 37 -6.52 -10.13 14.75
CA GLU A 37 -7.01 -10.68 13.48
C GLU A 37 -7.98 -9.71 12.79
N SER A 38 -8.92 -9.13 13.55
CA SER A 38 -9.87 -8.16 13.02
C SER A 38 -9.19 -6.90 12.49
N VAL A 39 -8.21 -6.36 13.22
CA VAL A 39 -7.40 -5.20 12.83
C VAL A 39 -6.65 -5.48 11.53
N HIS A 40 -6.03 -6.66 11.45
CA HIS A 40 -5.25 -7.04 10.29
C HIS A 40 -6.13 -7.29 9.05
N ALA A 41 -7.29 -7.93 9.22
CA ALA A 41 -8.25 -8.11 8.14
C ALA A 41 -8.75 -6.76 7.60
N PHE A 42 -9.12 -5.84 8.50
CA PHE A 42 -9.54 -4.49 8.14
C PHE A 42 -8.44 -3.73 7.38
N ALA A 43 -7.21 -3.75 7.89
CA ALA A 43 -6.09 -3.08 7.23
C ALA A 43 -5.85 -3.63 5.82
N ARG A 44 -5.89 -4.96 5.63
CA ARG A 44 -5.72 -5.59 4.31
C ARG A 44 -6.82 -5.17 3.33
N GLU A 45 -8.07 -5.13 3.76
CA GLU A 45 -9.19 -4.68 2.93
C GLU A 45 -9.00 -3.22 2.48
N ARG A 46 -8.63 -2.34 3.42
CA ARG A 46 -8.39 -0.91 3.12
C ARG A 46 -7.22 -0.71 2.16
N ILE A 47 -6.14 -1.49 2.29
CA ILE A 47 -5.02 -1.47 1.36
C ILE A 47 -5.47 -1.90 -0.04
N LYS A 48 -6.27 -2.98 -0.14
CA LYS A 48 -6.82 -3.44 -1.42
C LYS A 48 -7.67 -2.36 -2.10
N LEU A 49 -8.62 -1.77 -1.37
CA LEU A 49 -9.48 -0.70 -1.89
C LEU A 49 -8.66 0.53 -2.32
N ALA A 50 -7.64 0.91 -1.54
CA ALA A 50 -6.76 2.02 -1.89
C ALA A 50 -5.95 1.72 -3.16
N SER A 51 -5.45 0.49 -3.30
CA SER A 51 -4.74 0.03 -4.50
C SER A 51 -5.63 0.06 -5.74
N GLU A 52 -6.88 -0.40 -5.64
CA GLU A 52 -7.86 -0.34 -6.73
C GLU A 52 -8.15 1.11 -7.14
N ARG A 53 -8.42 2.00 -6.18
CA ARG A 53 -8.62 3.43 -6.45
C ARG A 53 -7.41 4.07 -7.11
N MET A 54 -6.21 3.72 -6.66
CA MET A 54 -4.97 4.21 -7.24
C MET A 54 -4.81 3.75 -8.69
N LYS A 55 -5.10 2.47 -8.97
CA LYS A 55 -5.07 1.92 -10.34
C LYS A 55 -6.09 2.63 -11.23
N THR A 56 -7.34 2.72 -10.82
CA THR A 56 -8.38 3.42 -11.60
C THR A 56 -8.00 4.87 -11.88
N ARG A 57 -7.41 5.58 -10.92
CA ARG A 57 -6.94 6.95 -11.12
C ARG A 57 -5.76 7.01 -12.10
N TYR A 58 -4.80 6.10 -11.97
CA TYR A 58 -3.66 6.03 -12.87
C TYR A 58 -4.11 5.75 -14.31
N ASP A 59 -4.98 4.76 -14.47
CA ASP A 59 -5.51 4.33 -15.77
C ASP A 59 -6.49 5.34 -16.38
N SER A 60 -7.06 6.27 -15.60
CA SER A 60 -8.01 7.28 -16.11
C SER A 60 -7.43 8.22 -17.17
N GLY A 61 -6.10 8.39 -17.18
CA GLY A 61 -5.38 9.16 -18.19
C GLY A 61 -4.70 8.30 -19.25
N ALA A 62 -4.87 6.97 -19.20
CA ALA A 62 -4.24 6.08 -20.16
C ALA A 62 -4.94 6.21 -21.52
N THR A 63 -4.28 6.89 -22.45
CA THR A 63 -4.66 6.89 -23.85
C THR A 63 -4.30 5.54 -24.46
N GLY A 64 -5.27 4.88 -25.11
CA GLY A 64 -5.04 3.67 -25.89
C GLY A 64 -4.27 3.99 -27.16
N HIS A 65 -3.00 4.36 -27.03
CA HIS A 65 -2.12 4.53 -28.18
C HIS A 65 -1.88 3.15 -28.80
N HIS A 66 -2.52 2.93 -29.94
CA HIS A 66 -2.31 1.75 -30.77
C HIS A 66 -1.09 2.03 -31.62
N PHE A 67 0.00 1.33 -31.32
CA PHE A 67 1.19 1.39 -32.16
C PHE A 67 1.03 0.49 -33.38
N LYS A 68 1.64 0.88 -34.50
CA LYS A 68 1.70 0.12 -35.74
C LYS A 68 3.13 -0.27 -36.06
N GLU A 69 3.29 -1.29 -36.90
CA GLU A 69 4.58 -1.59 -37.53
C GLU A 69 5.12 -0.33 -38.22
N GLY A 70 6.40 -0.02 -37.99
CA GLY A 70 7.07 1.20 -38.43
C GLY A 70 7.05 2.37 -37.44
N ASP A 71 6.24 2.33 -36.38
CA ASP A 71 6.23 3.38 -35.36
C ASP A 71 7.53 3.39 -34.54
N HIS A 72 8.00 4.59 -34.20
CA HIS A 72 9.16 4.78 -33.34
C HIS A 72 8.72 4.92 -31.89
N VAL A 73 9.23 4.05 -31.03
CA VAL A 73 8.87 3.99 -29.62
C VAL A 73 10.10 4.04 -28.72
N TRP A 74 9.92 4.65 -27.55
CA TRP A 74 10.91 4.59 -26.47
C TRP A 74 10.55 3.44 -25.54
N MET A 75 11.51 2.55 -25.28
CA MET A 75 11.35 1.43 -24.37
C MET A 75 11.70 1.87 -22.95
N TYR A 76 10.81 1.61 -21.99
CA TYR A 76 11.13 1.81 -20.57
C TYR A 76 12.06 0.69 -20.07
N ASN A 77 13.31 1.04 -19.77
CA ASN A 77 14.34 0.15 -19.24
C ASN A 77 14.89 0.69 -17.91
N PRO A 78 14.30 0.31 -16.76
CA PRO A 78 14.75 0.77 -15.44
C PRO A 78 16.01 0.05 -14.92
N LYS A 79 16.72 -0.70 -15.75
CA LYS A 79 17.89 -1.50 -15.33
C LYS A 79 19.01 -0.61 -14.83
N ARG A 80 19.33 -0.70 -13.54
CA ARG A 80 20.38 0.14 -12.92
C ARG A 80 21.78 -0.17 -13.45
N ARG A 81 22.51 0.86 -13.85
CA ARG A 81 23.93 0.79 -14.22
C ARG A 81 24.79 0.96 -12.97
N ARG A 82 25.69 0.00 -12.72
CA ARG A 82 26.61 0.04 -11.58
C ARG A 82 27.48 1.29 -11.68
N GLY A 83 27.63 2.02 -10.56
CA GLY A 83 28.43 3.24 -10.49
C GLY A 83 27.67 4.54 -10.80
N GLN A 84 26.46 4.48 -11.36
CA GLN A 84 25.59 5.66 -11.54
C GLN A 84 24.49 5.73 -10.47
N ARG A 85 24.15 6.96 -10.07
CA ARG A 85 22.99 7.20 -9.20
C ARG A 85 21.71 7.03 -10.01
N SER A 86 20.74 6.30 -9.45
CA SER A 86 19.46 6.00 -10.11
C SER A 86 18.68 7.23 -10.61
N LYS A 87 18.89 8.41 -10.02
CA LYS A 87 18.24 9.67 -10.43
C LYS A 87 18.88 10.31 -11.67
N LEU A 88 20.16 10.03 -11.91
CA LEU A 88 20.92 10.57 -13.05
C LEU A 88 20.92 9.61 -14.24
N GLN A 89 20.26 8.46 -14.10
CA GLN A 89 20.21 7.46 -15.14
C GLN A 89 18.98 7.66 -16.01
N GLN A 90 19.16 7.59 -17.33
CA GLN A 90 18.07 7.55 -18.29
C GLN A 90 17.41 6.18 -18.28
N ASN A 91 16.10 6.15 -18.04
CA ASN A 91 15.28 4.94 -18.01
C ASN A 91 14.56 4.66 -19.34
N TRP A 92 14.73 5.52 -20.34
CA TRP A 92 14.10 5.38 -21.65
C TRP A 92 15.18 5.11 -22.69
N GLU A 93 15.09 3.96 -23.34
CA GLU A 93 16.03 3.50 -24.37
C GLU A 93 15.35 3.55 -25.74
N GLY A 94 16.08 3.92 -26.79
CA GLY A 94 15.54 4.01 -28.15
C GLY A 94 16.01 5.25 -28.92
N PRO A 95 15.35 5.57 -30.04
CA PRO A 95 14.08 5.01 -30.51
C PRO A 95 14.22 3.59 -31.11
N TYR A 96 13.25 2.73 -30.82
CA TYR A 96 13.06 1.42 -31.46
C TYR A 96 11.94 1.51 -32.49
N THR A 97 11.98 0.66 -33.50
CA THR A 97 10.91 0.52 -34.48
C THR A 97 10.14 -0.76 -34.21
N ILE A 98 8.81 -0.70 -34.26
CA ILE A 98 7.95 -1.88 -34.18
C ILE A 98 8.02 -2.62 -35.53
N VAL A 99 8.34 -3.92 -35.49
CA VAL A 99 8.49 -4.82 -36.65
C VAL A 99 7.37 -5.84 -36.64
#